data_AF-A0A9P5NG59-F1
#
_entry.id   AF-A0A9P5NG59-F1
#
_cell.length_a   1.000
_cell.length_b   1.000
_cell.length_c   1.000
_cell.angle_alpha   90.00
_cell.angle_beta   90.00
_cell.angle_gamma   90.00
#
_symmetry.space_group_name_H-M   'P 1'
#
loop_
_entity.id
_entity.type
_entity.pdbx_description
1 polymer ?
#
loop_
_entity_poly.entity_id
_entity_poly.type
_entity_poly.pdbx_seq_one_letter_code
_entity_poly.pdbx_strand_id
1 'polypeptide(L)'
;MQAWIGQIQGLAFHLEQAGISVSDQDKILAITMGLPSTYDAVIINFDSTPSDQLTLNHVFNCLLNEEVQQSVIISLVPACPANGDVICFFCNKKGHYKSECPEKKAWEKMKAKGESRETAATIFDWSDEESYNDVAL
;
A
#
# COMPACT_ATOMS: atom_id res chain seq x y z
N MET A 1 -1.93 4.03 -15.32
CA MET A 1 -1.77 5.28 -16.10
C MET A 1 -2.94 5.59 -17.01
N GLN A 2 -3.58 4.62 -17.66
CA GLN A 2 -4.69 4.91 -18.58
C GLN A 2 -5.83 5.75 -18.00
N ALA A 3 -6.21 5.52 -16.73
CA ALA A 3 -7.26 6.32 -16.07
C ALA A 3 -6.88 7.81 -15.95
N TRP A 4 -5.62 8.11 -15.65
CA TRP A 4 -5.11 9.49 -15.58
C TRP A 4 -5.13 10.17 -16.96
N ILE A 5 -4.66 9.47 -18.00
CA ILE A 5 -4.71 9.96 -19.39
C ILE A 5 -6.15 10.30 -19.79
N GLY A 6 -7.09 9.39 -19.49
CA GLY A 6 -8.52 9.61 -19.76
C GLY A 6 -9.10 10.80 -18.99
N GLN A 7 -8.69 11.02 -17.74
CA GLN A 7 -9.10 12.20 -16.96
C GLN A 7 -8.63 13.51 -17.60
N ILE A 8 -7.36 13.59 -18.00
CA ILE A 8 -6.82 14.81 -18.63
C ILE A 8 -7.48 15.08 -19.97
N GLN A 9 -7.72 14.05 -20.79
CA GLN A 9 -8.47 14.19 -22.04
C GLN A 9 -9.91 14.65 -21.80
N GLY A 10 -10.58 14.10 -20.78
CA GLY A 10 -11.93 14.52 -20.39
C GLY A 10 -11.99 15.95 -19.86
N LEU A 11 -10.97 16.40 -19.14
CA LEU A 11 -10.84 17.79 -18.70
C LEU A 11 -10.63 18.73 -19.89
N ALA A 12 -9.72 18.38 -20.81
CA ALA A 12 -9.50 19.15 -22.02
C ALA A 12 -10.78 19.29 -22.87
N PHE A 13 -11.55 18.20 -23.00
CA PHE A 13 -12.82 18.22 -23.70
C PHE A 13 -13.87 19.14 -23.05
N HIS A 14 -13.96 19.17 -21.72
CA HIS A 14 -14.85 20.09 -21.03
C HIS A 14 -14.44 21.55 -21.20
N LEU A 15 -13.14 21.84 -21.21
CA LEU A 15 -12.62 23.19 -21.46
C LEU A 15 -12.94 23.64 -22.89
N GLU A 16 -12.77 22.76 -23.88
CA GLU A 16 -13.11 23.05 -25.27
C GLU A 16 -14.61 23.32 -25.45
N GLN A 17 -15.49 22.57 -24.76
CA GLN A 17 -16.94 22.85 -24.75
C GLN A 17 -17.29 24.20 -24.11
N ALA A 18 -16.49 24.67 -23.15
CA ALA A 18 -16.63 26.00 -22.55
C ALA A 18 -16.08 27.13 -23.46
N GLY A 19 -15.58 26.80 -24.65
CA GLY A 19 -14.99 27.75 -25.61
C GLY A 19 -13.51 28.04 -25.38
N ILE A 20 -12.84 27.27 -24.52
CA ILE A 20 -11.41 27.42 -24.22
C ILE A 20 -10.64 26.39 -25.07
N SER A 21 -9.93 26.84 -26.10
CA SER A 21 -9.10 25.95 -26.92
C SER A 21 -7.89 25.46 -26.10
N VAL A 22 -7.77 24.15 -25.91
CA VAL A 22 -6.62 23.54 -25.23
C VAL A 22 -5.67 23.00 -26.29
N SER A 23 -4.44 23.51 -26.34
CA SER A 23 -3.46 23.02 -27.32
C SER A 23 -2.92 21.65 -26.94
N ASP A 24 -2.35 20.93 -27.92
CA ASP A 24 -1.68 19.66 -27.67
C ASP A 24 -0.49 19.82 -26.71
N GLN A 25 0.19 20.97 -26.74
CA GLN A 25 1.28 21.28 -25.81
C GLN A 25 0.76 21.42 -24.37
N ASP A 26 -0.39 22.06 -24.16
CA ASP A 26 -1.00 22.19 -22.84
C ASP A 26 -1.43 20.82 -22.29
N LYS A 27 -1.96 19.96 -23.17
CA LYS A 27 -2.33 18.58 -22.83
C LYS A 27 -1.09 17.77 -22.45
N ILE A 28 0.00 17.87 -23.21
CA ILE A 28 1.28 17.20 -22.90
C ILE A 28 1.83 17.68 -21.56
N LEU A 29 1.85 18.99 -21.34
CA LEU A 29 2.31 19.58 -20.08
C LEU A 29 1.48 19.08 -18.88
N ALA A 30 0.16 19.07 -19.01
CA ALA A 30 -0.73 18.57 -17.95
C ALA A 30 -0.47 17.10 -17.63
N ILE A 31 -0.16 16.29 -18.64
CA ILE A 31 0.17 14.87 -18.46
C ILE A 31 1.50 14.72 -17.72
N THR A 32 2.56 15.40 -18.17
CA THR A 32 3.93 15.23 -17.63
C THR A 32 4.07 15.78 -16.21
N MET A 33 3.34 16.84 -15.85
CA MET A 33 3.31 17.36 -14.48
C MET A 33 2.63 16.41 -13.47
N GLY A 34 1.76 15.51 -13.93
CA GLY A 34 1.06 14.56 -13.08
C GLY A 34 1.75 13.19 -12.94
N LEU A 35 2.93 13.01 -13.53
CA LEU A 35 3.62 11.72 -13.52
C LEU A 35 4.33 11.46 -12.19
N PRO A 36 4.21 10.25 -11.61
CA PRO A 36 5.06 9.82 -10.50
C PRO A 36 6.53 9.72 -10.93
N SER A 37 7.47 9.85 -9.98
CA SER A 37 8.92 9.75 -10.24
C SER A 37 9.37 8.41 -10.83
N THR A 38 8.54 7.36 -10.75
CA THR A 38 8.81 6.09 -11.44
C THR A 38 8.84 6.22 -12.97
N TYR A 39 8.35 7.34 -13.51
CA TYR A 39 8.35 7.66 -14.94
C TYR A 39 9.49 8.62 -15.33
N ASP A 40 10.47 8.88 -14.45
CA ASP A 40 11.58 9.83 -14.70
C ASP A 40 12.34 9.51 -16.00
N ALA A 41 12.56 8.24 -16.32
CA ALA A 41 13.22 7.83 -17.57
C ALA A 41 12.43 8.27 -18.82
N VAL A 42 11.09 8.20 -18.76
CA VAL A 42 10.20 8.65 -19.84
C VAL A 42 10.20 10.18 -19.93
N ILE A 43 10.22 10.88 -18.79
CA ILE A 43 10.30 12.35 -18.73
C ILE A 43 11.60 12.84 -19.36
N ILE A 44 12.75 12.23 -19.02
CA ILE A 44 14.05 12.57 -19.62
C ILE A 44 14.03 12.38 -21.14
N ASN A 45 13.39 11.32 -21.62
CA ASN A 45 13.25 11.08 -23.06
C ASN A 45 12.39 12.16 -23.73
N PHE A 46 11.32 12.62 -23.07
CA PHE A 46 10.51 13.73 -23.56
C PHE A 46 11.28 15.05 -23.58
N ASP A 47 12.04 15.37 -22.53
CA ASP A 47 12.87 16.59 -22.45
C ASP A 47 13.98 16.60 -23.51
N SER A 48 14.44 15.43 -23.93
CA SER A 48 15.44 15.25 -24.99
C SER A 48 14.85 15.27 -26.40
N THR A 49 13.53 15.17 -26.53
CA THR A 49 12.83 15.18 -27.82
C THR A 49 12.55 16.63 -28.20
N PRO A 50 12.89 17.07 -29.43
CA PRO A 50 12.65 18.45 -29.82
C PRO A 50 11.13 18.71 -29.95
N SER A 51 10.71 19.92 -29.58
CA SER A 51 9.29 20.30 -29.39
C SER A 51 8.42 20.19 -30.64
N ASP A 52 9.03 20.13 -31.83
CA ASP A 52 8.37 19.90 -33.12
C ASP A 52 7.93 18.44 -33.34
N GLN A 53 8.57 17.48 -32.66
CA GLN A 53 8.27 16.04 -32.77
C GLN A 53 7.48 15.49 -31.58
N LEU A 54 7.38 16.27 -30.49
CA LEU A 54 6.65 15.93 -29.27
C LEU A 54 5.14 16.03 -29.50
N THR A 55 4.56 14.98 -30.09
CA THR A 55 3.12 14.86 -30.32
C THR A 55 2.42 14.14 -29.18
N LEU A 56 1.13 14.41 -28.97
CA LEU A 56 0.32 13.71 -27.97
C LEU A 56 0.33 12.19 -28.13
N ASN A 57 0.26 11.72 -29.38
CA ASN A 57 0.30 10.29 -29.66
C ASN A 57 1.64 9.66 -29.27
N HIS A 58 2.75 10.37 -29.48
CA HIS A 58 4.06 9.89 -29.03
C HIS A 58 4.10 9.75 -27.50
N VAL A 59 3.60 10.75 -26.78
CA VAL A 59 3.51 10.73 -25.30
C VAL A 59 2.64 9.58 -24.82
N PHE A 60 1.46 9.38 -25.40
CA PHE A 60 0.59 8.26 -25.05
C PHE A 60 1.26 6.90 -25.31
N ASN A 61 1.88 6.73 -26.47
CA ASN A 61 2.55 5.47 -26.81
C ASN A 61 3.73 5.18 -25.87
N CYS A 62 4.53 6.18 -25.51
CA CYS A 62 5.61 6.02 -24.55
C CYS A 62 5.09 5.67 -23.15
N LEU A 63 4.06 6.35 -22.66
CA LEU A 63 3.48 6.09 -21.34
C LEU A 63 2.82 4.70 -21.27
N LEU A 64 2.13 4.29 -22.33
CA LEU A 64 1.53 2.95 -22.41
C LEU A 64 2.58 1.85 -22.51
N ASN A 65 3.65 2.08 -23.28
CA ASN A 65 4.77 1.15 -23.36
C ASN A 65 5.50 1.02 -22.01
N GLU A 66 5.71 2.13 -21.30
CA GLU A 66 6.31 2.10 -19.95
C GLU A 66 5.39 1.41 -18.94
N GLU A 67 4.06 1.58 -19.02
CA GLU A 67 3.11 0.87 -18.17
C GLU A 67 3.21 -0.66 -18.35
N VAL A 68 3.42 -1.13 -19.58
CA VAL A 68 3.71 -2.55 -19.85
C VAL A 68 5.04 -2.97 -19.24
N GLN A 69 6.10 -2.16 -19.37
CA GLN A 69 7.40 -2.46 -18.74
C GLN A 69 7.29 -2.49 -17.21
N GLN A 70 6.58 -1.56 -16.58
CA GLN A 70 6.34 -1.59 -15.14
C GLN A 70 5.58 -2.84 -14.71
N SER A 71 4.58 -3.30 -15.48
CA SER A 71 3.86 -4.54 -15.17
C SER A 71 4.77 -5.77 -15.17
N VAL A 72 5.77 -5.79 -16.06
CA VAL A 72 6.75 -6.88 -16.20
C VAL A 72 7.86 -6.76 -15.15
N ILE A 73 8.34 -5.56 -14.85
CA ILE A 73 9.34 -5.28 -13.82
C ILE A 73 8.77 -5.61 -12.43
N ILE A 74 7.50 -5.31 -12.14
CA ILE A 74 6.82 -5.74 -10.89
C ILE A 74 6.74 -7.27 -10.80
N SER A 75 6.70 -7.98 -11.93
CA SER A 75 6.64 -9.45 -11.96
C SER A 75 8.01 -10.15 -11.95
N LEU A 76 9.06 -9.52 -12.47
CA LEU A 76 10.40 -10.12 -12.62
C LEU A 76 11.41 -9.64 -11.56
N VAL A 77 11.13 -8.50 -10.93
CA VAL A 77 11.85 -8.09 -9.73
C VAL A 77 11.08 -8.75 -8.58
N PRO A 78 11.66 -9.71 -7.82
CA PRO A 78 11.11 -9.98 -6.50
C PRO A 78 11.12 -8.62 -5.83
N ALA A 79 9.95 -8.08 -5.48
CA ALA A 79 9.85 -6.82 -4.77
C ALA A 79 10.86 -6.90 -3.63
N CYS A 80 12.03 -6.29 -3.79
CA CYS A 80 12.98 -6.18 -2.72
C CYS A 80 12.20 -5.30 -1.77
N PRO A 81 11.70 -5.81 -0.63
CA PRO A 81 11.26 -4.90 0.38
C PRO A 81 12.51 -4.06 0.63
N ALA A 82 12.40 -2.74 0.53
CA ALA A 82 13.32 -1.92 1.27
C ALA A 82 13.21 -2.47 2.71
N ASN A 83 14.16 -3.31 3.10
CA ASN A 83 14.18 -4.06 4.35
C ASN A 83 14.49 -3.08 5.50
N GLY A 84 13.69 -2.03 5.61
CA GLY A 84 13.87 -0.90 6.51
C GLY A 84 12.69 -0.65 7.43
N ASP A 85 11.46 -0.97 7.00
CA ASP A 85 10.25 -0.45 7.68
C ASP A 85 9.28 -1.50 8.24
N VAL A 86 9.68 -2.77 8.33
CA VAL A 86 8.89 -3.73 9.12
C VAL A 86 9.08 -3.42 10.61
N ILE A 87 8.08 -2.80 11.21
CA ILE A 87 8.03 -2.53 12.66
C ILE A 87 7.48 -3.74 13.41
N CYS A 88 8.17 -4.15 14.46
CA CYS A 88 7.69 -5.20 15.34
C CYS A 88 6.53 -4.68 16.20
N PHE A 89 5.35 -5.28 16.09
CA PHE A 89 4.18 -4.93 16.90
C PHE A 89 4.28 -5.29 18.40
N PHE A 90 5.41 -5.84 18.86
CA PHE A 90 5.65 -6.15 20.28
C PHE A 90 6.60 -5.14 20.93
N CYS A 91 7.73 -4.83 20.29
CA CYS A 91 8.75 -3.93 20.84
C CYS A 91 8.91 -2.61 20.08
N ASN A 92 8.11 -2.40 19.02
CA ASN A 92 8.12 -1.23 18.14
C ASN A 92 9.47 -0.94 17.45
N LYS A 93 10.40 -1.91 17.44
CA LYS A 93 11.68 -1.78 16.73
C LYS A 93 11.54 -2.26 15.29
N LYS A 94 12.24 -1.60 14.38
CA LYS A 94 12.30 -1.95 12.96
C LYS A 94 13.21 -3.17 12.71
N GLY A 95 12.95 -3.87 11.60
CA GLY A 95 13.81 -4.93 11.07
C GLY A 95 13.40 -6.37 11.41
N HIS A 96 12.28 -6.59 12.11
CA HIS A 96 11.72 -7.92 12.36
C HIS A 96 10.21 -7.89 12.61
N TYR A 97 9.52 -9.02 12.38
CA TYR A 97 8.10 -9.18 12.69
C TYR A 97 7.88 -9.67 14.14
N LYS A 98 6.65 -9.57 14.64
CA LYS A 98 6.26 -10.01 16.01
C LYS A 98 6.65 -11.47 16.32
N SER A 99 6.62 -12.36 15.32
CA SER A 99 7.00 -13.77 15.46
C SER A 99 8.50 -13.96 15.74
N GLU A 100 9.33 -13.06 15.22
CA GLU A 100 10.79 -13.15 15.30
C GLU A 100 11.38 -12.24 16.38
N CYS A 101 10.52 -11.57 17.17
CA CYS A 101 10.94 -10.63 18.20
C CYS A 101 11.76 -11.31 19.32
N PRO A 102 13.02 -10.87 19.55
CA PRO A 102 13.85 -11.40 20.63
C PRO A 102 13.22 -11.18 22.01
N GLU A 103 12.57 -10.03 22.21
CA GLU A 103 11.93 -9.67 23.48
C GLU A 103 10.71 -10.56 23.77
N LYS A 104 9.92 -10.92 22.76
CA LYS A 104 8.81 -11.87 22.89
C LYS A 104 9.31 -13.26 23.29
N LYS A 105 10.38 -13.74 22.66
CA LYS A 105 10.98 -15.04 22.97
C LYS A 105 11.55 -15.09 24.40
N ALA A 106 12.09 -13.97 24.90
CA ALA A 106 12.52 -13.86 26.29
C ALA A 106 11.33 -13.87 27.26
N TRP A 107 10.26 -13.11 26.94
CA TRP A 107 9.04 -13.06 27.76
C TRP A 107 8.34 -14.43 27.86
N GLU A 108 8.24 -15.18 26.77
CA GLU A 108 7.66 -16.53 26.76
C GLU A 108 8.46 -17.51 27.64
N LYS A 109 9.80 -17.43 27.61
CA LYS A 109 10.66 -18.26 28.46
C LYS A 109 10.53 -17.91 29.95
N MET A 110 10.29 -16.63 30.28
CA MET A 110 10.03 -16.21 31.65
C MET A 110 8.65 -16.68 32.14
N LYS A 111 7.62 -16.61 31.28
CA LYS A 111 6.28 -17.10 31.59
C LYS A 111 6.28 -18.62 31.85
N ALA A 112 7.00 -19.40 31.05
CA ALA A 112 7.13 -20.84 31.23
C ALA A 112 7.87 -21.27 32.51
N LYS A 113 8.62 -20.36 33.14
CA LYS A 113 9.33 -20.63 34.42
C LYS A 113 8.56 -20.15 35.66
N GLY A 114 7.52 -19.34 35.50
CA GLY A 114 6.68 -18.84 36.59
C GLY A 114 5.56 -19.80 37.00
N GLU A 115 5.19 -20.74 36.13
CA GLU A 115 4.04 -21.65 36.29
C GLU A 115 4.40 -22.92 37.10
N SER A 116 5.18 -22.76 38.17
CA SER A 116 5.46 -23.85 39.12
C SER A 116 5.49 -23.42 40.60
N ARG A 117 4.95 -22.25 40.97
CA ARG A 117 4.82 -21.82 42.38
C ARG A 117 3.57 -21.00 42.72
N GLU A 118 2.39 -21.38 42.22
CA GLU A 118 1.13 -20.85 42.76
C GLU A 118 0.04 -21.93 42.82
N THR A 119 0.20 -22.86 43.77
CA THR A 119 -0.91 -23.65 44.33
C THR A 119 -0.98 -23.37 45.82
N ALA A 120 -1.57 -22.24 46.20
CA ALA A 120 -2.12 -22.02 47.55
C ALA A 120 -2.88 -20.70 47.62
N ALA A 121 -4.17 -20.71 47.27
CA ALA A 121 -5.19 -19.98 48.03
C ALA A 121 -6.59 -20.32 47.50
N THR A 122 -7.32 -21.05 48.36
CA THR A 122 -8.79 -21.02 48.54
C THR A 122 -9.67 -21.47 47.38
N ILE A 123 -10.00 -22.76 47.45
CA ILE A 123 -11.34 -23.30 47.20
C ILE A 123 -12.37 -22.39 47.90
N PHE A 124 -13.17 -21.65 47.13
CA PHE A 124 -14.46 -21.15 47.60
C PHE A 124 -15.49 -22.18 47.16
N ASP A 125 -15.76 -23.11 48.07
CA ASP A 125 -16.83 -24.09 47.98
C ASP A 125 -18.16 -23.35 48.10
N TRP A 126 -18.93 -23.36 47.01
CA TRP A 126 -20.33 -22.97 47.02
C TRP A 126 -21.15 -24.09 46.36
N SER A 127 -21.11 -25.23 47.02
CA SER A 127 -22.06 -26.32 46.82
C SER A 127 -23.29 -26.06 47.67
N ASP A 128 -24.31 -25.45 47.08
CA ASP A 128 -25.70 -25.67 47.48
C ASP A 128 -26.54 -25.66 46.19
N GLU A 129 -26.54 -26.83 45.54
CA GLU A 129 -27.64 -27.35 44.74
C GLU A 129 -28.62 -27.93 45.80
N GLU A 130 -29.87 -27.49 45.92
CA GLU A 130 -30.97 -28.02 45.12
C GLU A 130 -32.28 -27.34 45.52
N SER A 131 -33.24 -27.48 44.62
CA SER A 131 -34.68 -27.56 44.90
C SER A 131 -35.47 -26.25 44.80
N TYR A 132 -36.22 -26.08 43.71
CA TYR A 132 -37.55 -26.70 43.65
C TYR A 132 -38.16 -26.51 42.26
N ASN A 133 -38.87 -27.54 41.83
CA ASN A 133 -39.63 -27.64 40.59
C ASN A 133 -40.78 -26.63 40.50
N ASP A 134 -41.28 -26.48 39.27
CA ASP A 134 -42.66 -26.83 38.89
C ASP A 134 -43.64 -25.74 38.41
N VAL A 135 -44.36 -26.18 37.37
CA VAL A 135 -45.66 -25.82 36.76
C VAL A 135 -45.99 -24.41 36.26
N ALA A 136 -46.39 -24.42 34.98
CA ALA A 136 -47.34 -23.56 34.30
C ALA A 136 -48.59 -23.15 35.14
N LEU A 137 -48.97 -21.88 35.08
CA LEU A 137 -50.15 -21.39 34.33
C LEU A 137 -50.15 -19.86 34.26
#